data_AF-A0A093X146-F1
#
_entry.id   AF-A0A093X146-F1
#
_cell.length_a   1.000
_cell.length_b   1.000
_cell.length_c   1.000
_cell.angle_alpha   90.00
_cell.angle_beta   90.00
_cell.angle_gamma   90.00
#
_symmetry.space_group_name_H-M   'P 1'
#
loop_
_entity.id
_entity.type
_entity.pdbx_description
1 polymer ?
#
loop_
_entity_poly.entity_id
_entity_poly.type
_entity_poly.pdbx_seq_one_letter_code
_entity_poly.pdbx_strand_id
1 'polypeptide(L)'
;MQYTNAQRGSNSITMIGSTDYIQRGLLKRLAGFSTIYVPIRVRTHWLLAVLYPASLGGAKGRVKVYDSHPNSTETAVTASDALQFVKTRLAREFNPSDWILTSQFSQPQQNDADSGLYLLANAKSIALSLATVHLDSDAQRMDLRWQIAQELVTRAIVGGF
;
A
#
# COMPACT_ATOMS: atom_id res chain seq x y z
N MET A 1 0.71 14.61 -28.72
CA MET A 1 1.67 13.70 -28.07
C MET A 1 0.87 12.59 -27.42
N GLN A 2 1.13 11.34 -27.81
CA GLN A 2 0.40 10.17 -27.37
C GLN A 2 1.24 9.54 -26.24
N TYR A 3 0.78 9.65 -25.00
CA TYR A 3 1.52 9.17 -23.84
C TYR A 3 1.29 7.67 -23.69
N THR A 4 2.29 6.87 -24.05
CA THR A 4 2.32 5.43 -23.78
C THR A 4 2.63 5.20 -22.31
N ASN A 5 1.58 4.89 -21.53
CA ASN A 5 1.75 4.31 -20.19
C ASN A 5 2.68 3.11 -20.28
N ALA A 6 3.66 3.01 -19.38
CA ALA A 6 4.46 1.80 -19.20
C ALA A 6 3.54 0.66 -18.79
N GLN A 7 3.00 -0.06 -19.78
CA GLN A 7 2.27 -1.30 -19.58
C GLN A 7 3.27 -2.37 -19.14
N ARG A 8 3.40 -2.56 -17.83
CA ARG A 8 3.98 -3.79 -17.28
C ARG A 8 2.86 -4.83 -17.24
N GLY A 9 3.09 -5.96 -17.93
CA GLY A 9 2.07 -6.92 -18.34
C GLY A 9 1.24 -7.53 -17.22
N SER A 10 0.00 -7.89 -17.56
CA SER A 10 -0.94 -8.84 -16.92
C SER A 10 -1.19 -8.79 -15.40
N ASN A 11 -0.47 -7.97 -14.63
CA ASN A 11 -0.59 -7.84 -13.20
C ASN A 11 -1.59 -6.73 -12.90
N SER A 12 -2.85 -7.13 -12.81
CA SER A 12 -3.95 -6.28 -12.37
C SER A 12 -3.65 -5.75 -10.97
N ILE A 13 -3.40 -4.45 -10.87
CA ILE A 13 -3.24 -3.70 -9.62
C ILE A 13 -4.55 -2.96 -9.31
N THR A 14 -4.93 -2.88 -8.04
CA THR A 14 -6.03 -2.02 -7.60
C THR A 14 -5.74 -1.35 -6.25
N MET A 15 -6.49 -0.31 -5.94
CA MET A 15 -6.46 0.40 -4.67
C MET A 15 -7.87 0.49 -4.09
N ILE A 16 -7.99 0.27 -2.79
CA ILE A 16 -9.25 0.42 -2.05
C ILE A 16 -8.96 1.23 -0.79
N GLY A 17 -9.63 2.37 -0.62
CA GLY A 17 -9.48 3.19 0.59
C GLY A 17 -10.01 2.48 1.83
N SER A 18 -9.46 2.77 3.01
CA SER A 18 -9.87 2.14 4.29
C SER A 18 -11.33 2.37 4.69
N THR A 19 -12.04 3.28 4.02
CA THR A 19 -13.45 3.62 4.30
C THR A 19 -14.44 3.29 3.17
N ASP A 20 -13.98 2.78 2.02
CA ASP A 20 -14.87 2.52 0.89
C ASP A 20 -15.92 1.43 1.18
N TYR A 21 -17.14 1.59 0.70
CA TYR A 21 -18.13 0.52 0.79
C TYR A 21 -17.70 -0.66 -0.08
N ILE A 22 -17.64 -1.85 0.53
CA ILE A 22 -17.27 -3.09 -0.17
C ILE A 22 -18.50 -3.95 -0.38
N GLN A 23 -18.82 -4.20 -1.64
CA GLN A 23 -19.88 -5.14 -2.02
C GLN A 23 -19.47 -6.59 -1.68
N ARG A 24 -20.45 -7.42 -1.36
CA ARG A 24 -20.26 -8.88 -1.24
C ARG A 24 -19.72 -9.46 -2.56
N GLY A 25 -18.85 -10.44 -2.48
CA GLY A 25 -18.11 -11.06 -3.58
C GLY A 25 -16.75 -10.42 -3.85
N LEU A 26 -16.28 -9.52 -2.98
CA LEU A 26 -15.05 -8.78 -3.22
C LEU A 26 -13.81 -9.67 -3.22
N LEU A 27 -13.67 -10.70 -2.37
CA LEU A 27 -12.49 -11.58 -2.43
C LEU A 27 -12.36 -12.28 -3.79
N LYS A 28 -13.49 -12.71 -4.38
CA LYS A 28 -13.48 -13.31 -5.71
C LYS A 28 -13.05 -12.31 -6.79
N ARG A 29 -13.50 -11.06 -6.67
CA ARG A 29 -13.08 -9.97 -7.57
C ARG A 29 -11.61 -9.57 -7.34
N LEU A 30 -11.18 -9.52 -6.09
CA LEU A 30 -9.83 -9.20 -5.65
C LEU A 30 -8.81 -10.28 -6.00
N ALA A 31 -9.21 -11.55 -6.00
CA ALA A 31 -8.38 -12.66 -6.48
C ALA A 31 -8.02 -12.51 -7.97
N GLY A 32 -8.76 -11.67 -8.71
CA GLY A 32 -8.39 -11.26 -10.06
C GLY A 32 -7.27 -10.22 -10.11
N PHE A 33 -6.81 -9.69 -8.97
CA PHE A 33 -5.70 -8.73 -8.85
C PHE A 33 -4.46 -9.38 -8.25
N SER A 34 -3.29 -9.08 -8.81
CA SER A 34 -2.01 -9.57 -8.32
C SER A 34 -1.50 -8.78 -7.10
N THR A 35 -1.95 -7.54 -6.94
CA THR A 35 -1.55 -6.66 -5.83
C THR A 35 -2.66 -5.65 -5.55
N ILE A 36 -3.02 -5.52 -4.27
CA ILE A 36 -4.06 -4.60 -3.82
C ILE A 36 -3.46 -3.68 -2.76
N TYR A 37 -3.50 -2.38 -3.02
CA TYR A 37 -3.07 -1.36 -2.09
C TYR A 37 -4.25 -0.90 -1.23
N VAL A 38 -4.04 -0.88 0.09
CA VAL A 38 -5.03 -0.41 1.06
C VAL A 38 -4.38 0.65 1.92
N PRO A 39 -4.56 1.94 1.56
CA PRO A 39 -4.22 3.05 2.43
C PRO A 39 -5.06 2.99 3.70
N ILE A 40 -4.44 3.00 4.86
CA ILE A 40 -5.10 2.97 6.16
C ILE A 40 -4.70 4.20 6.94
N ARG A 41 -5.70 4.91 7.47
CA ARG A 41 -5.48 6.01 8.41
C ARG A 41 -5.85 5.55 9.82
N VAL A 42 -4.89 5.61 10.73
CA VAL A 42 -5.12 5.41 12.17
C VAL A 42 -4.87 6.72 12.89
N ARG A 43 -5.92 7.30 13.47
CA ARG A 43 -5.92 8.67 14.00
C ARG A 43 -5.44 9.67 12.94
N THR A 44 -4.21 10.17 13.07
CA THR A 44 -3.57 11.12 12.15
C THR A 44 -2.50 10.49 11.27
N HIS A 45 -2.13 9.23 11.52
CA HIS A 45 -1.02 8.55 10.87
C HIS A 45 -1.51 7.67 9.70
N TRP A 46 -0.80 7.75 8.58
CA TRP A 46 -1.05 6.93 7.40
C TRP A 46 -0.09 5.75 7.30
N LEU A 47 -0.61 4.59 6.92
CA LEU A 47 0.17 3.39 6.64
C LEU A 47 -0.40 2.65 5.43
N LEU A 48 0.41 1.77 4.85
CA LEU A 48 0.02 1.00 3.67
C LEU A 48 -0.07 -0.49 4.00
N ALA A 49 -1.27 -1.06 3.88
CA ALA A 49 -1.42 -2.49 3.75
C ALA A 49 -1.38 -2.88 2.26
N VAL A 50 -0.63 -3.92 1.94
CA VAL A 50 -0.53 -4.49 0.58
C VAL A 50 -0.94 -5.95 0.65
N LEU A 51 -1.99 -6.30 -0.07
CA LEU A 51 -2.48 -7.66 -0.16
C LEU A 51 -2.00 -8.26 -1.47
N TYR A 52 -1.47 -9.47 -1.36
CA TYR A 52 -1.12 -10.34 -2.47
C TYR A 52 -2.05 -11.56 -2.38
N PRO A 53 -3.22 -11.51 -3.04
CA PRO A 53 -4.14 -12.64 -3.06
C PRO A 53 -3.45 -13.93 -3.52
N ALA A 54 -3.89 -15.06 -2.99
CA ALA A 54 -3.47 -16.35 -3.52
C ALA A 54 -3.98 -16.53 -4.95
N SER A 55 -3.14 -17.08 -5.82
CA SER A 55 -3.64 -17.69 -7.05
C SER A 55 -4.51 -18.90 -6.69
N LEU A 56 -5.56 -19.15 -7.48
CA LEU A 56 -6.40 -20.35 -7.36
C LEU A 56 -5.48 -21.59 -7.41
N GLY A 57 -5.40 -22.36 -6.31
CA GLY A 57 -4.51 -23.54 -6.24
C GLY A 57 -3.93 -23.92 -4.88
N GLY A 58 -4.43 -23.38 -3.77
CA GLY A 58 -4.03 -23.82 -2.42
C GLY A 58 -2.84 -23.08 -1.79
N ALA A 59 -2.29 -22.06 -2.46
CA ALA A 59 -1.35 -21.14 -1.84
C ALA A 59 -2.08 -20.21 -0.86
N LYS A 60 -1.41 -19.77 0.21
CA LYS A 60 -1.92 -18.73 1.09
C LYS A 60 -1.64 -17.35 0.50
N GLY A 61 -2.61 -16.44 0.58
CA GLY A 61 -2.39 -15.02 0.27
C GLY A 61 -1.39 -14.40 1.24
N ARG A 62 -0.84 -13.24 0.92
CA ARG A 62 0.09 -12.52 1.80
C ARG A 62 -0.44 -11.13 2.10
N VAL A 63 -0.29 -10.69 3.33
CA VAL A 63 -0.52 -9.29 3.72
C VAL A 63 0.81 -8.72 4.20
N LYS A 64 1.23 -7.62 3.58
CA LYS A 64 2.34 -6.80 4.04
C LYS A 64 1.83 -5.47 4.58
N VAL A 65 2.41 -5.00 5.67
CA VAL A 65 2.08 -3.70 6.27
C VAL A 65 3.35 -2.88 6.29
N TYR A 66 3.31 -1.69 5.69
CA TYR A 66 4.37 -0.70 5.69
C TYR A 66 3.94 0.44 6.60
N ASP A 67 4.60 0.50 7.76
CA ASP A 67 4.46 1.56 8.74
C ASP A 67 5.78 2.33 8.79
N SER A 68 5.71 3.66 8.72
CA SER A 68 6.86 4.56 8.85
C SER A 68 7.00 5.17 10.24
N HIS A 69 6.10 4.86 11.20
CA HIS A 69 6.19 5.44 12.53
C HIS A 69 7.47 4.98 13.27
N PRO A 70 8.28 5.90 13.85
CA PRO A 70 9.61 5.57 14.39
C PRO A 70 9.56 4.74 15.68
N ASN A 71 8.53 4.90 16.50
CA ASN A 71 8.36 4.17 17.77
C ASN A 71 7.37 3.00 17.61
N SER A 72 7.69 2.07 16.71
CA SER A 72 6.80 0.98 16.31
C SER A 72 6.58 -0.11 17.38
N THR A 73 6.94 0.13 18.65
CA THR A 73 6.84 -0.86 19.74
C THR A 73 5.73 -0.57 20.75
N GLU A 74 5.23 0.67 20.88
CA GLU A 74 4.21 1.01 21.90
C GLU A 74 2.86 1.50 21.33
N THR A 75 2.82 1.92 20.07
CA THR A 75 1.60 2.44 19.39
C THR A 75 1.44 1.93 17.95
N ALA A 76 2.29 0.98 17.54
CA ALA A 76 2.26 0.42 16.20
C ALA A 76 0.93 -0.22 15.89
N VAL A 77 0.37 0.15 14.75
CA VAL A 77 -0.63 -0.67 14.09
C VAL A 77 0.06 -1.97 13.74
N THR A 78 -0.24 -3.00 14.52
CA THR A 78 0.37 -4.31 14.32
C THR A 78 -0.13 -4.89 13.01
N ALA A 79 0.57 -5.91 12.49
CA ALA A 79 0.03 -6.72 11.41
C ALA A 79 -1.38 -7.25 11.73
N SER A 80 -1.70 -7.45 13.02
CA SER A 80 -3.03 -7.86 13.50
C SER A 80 -4.08 -6.75 13.40
N ASP A 81 -3.72 -5.48 13.61
CA ASP A 81 -4.64 -4.35 13.47
C ASP A 81 -4.95 -4.08 11.99
N ALA A 82 -3.91 -4.10 11.14
CA ALA A 82 -4.09 -4.06 9.69
C ALA A 82 -4.90 -5.27 9.20
N LEU A 83 -4.69 -6.45 9.79
CA LEU A 83 -5.50 -7.63 9.50
C LEU A 83 -6.95 -7.45 9.95
N GLN A 84 -7.18 -6.80 11.08
CA GLN A 84 -8.53 -6.48 11.54
C GLN A 84 -9.20 -5.51 10.57
N PHE A 85 -8.49 -4.50 10.04
CA PHE A 85 -8.99 -3.65 8.96
C PHE A 85 -9.33 -4.46 7.70
N VAL A 86 -8.46 -5.38 7.27
CA VAL A 86 -8.73 -6.26 6.12
C VAL A 86 -9.93 -7.17 6.40
N LYS A 87 -10.03 -7.71 7.62
CA LYS A 87 -11.13 -8.58 8.07
C LYS A 87 -12.46 -7.84 8.12
N THR A 88 -12.53 -6.64 8.68
CA THR A 88 -13.79 -5.87 8.73
C THR A 88 -14.29 -5.54 7.34
N ARG A 89 -13.38 -5.37 6.37
CA ARG A 89 -13.66 -5.03 4.99
C ARG A 89 -14.07 -6.22 4.12
N LEU A 90 -13.44 -7.37 4.33
CA LEU A 90 -13.77 -8.63 3.64
C LEU A 90 -14.88 -9.44 4.35
N ALA A 91 -15.22 -9.06 5.58
CA ALA A 91 -16.29 -9.63 6.38
C ALA A 91 -16.28 -11.18 6.37
N ARG A 92 -17.35 -11.81 5.88
CA ARG A 92 -17.51 -13.27 5.87
C ARG A 92 -16.64 -13.99 4.83
N GLU A 93 -16.08 -13.24 3.89
CA GLU A 93 -15.16 -13.81 2.90
C GLU A 93 -13.75 -13.92 3.50
N PHE A 94 -13.45 -13.15 4.55
CA PHE A 94 -12.18 -13.24 5.25
C PHE A 94 -12.08 -14.54 6.05
N ASN A 95 -11.18 -15.42 5.61
CA ASN A 95 -10.72 -16.53 6.42
C ASN A 95 -9.24 -16.33 6.80
N PRO A 96 -8.91 -16.10 8.07
CA PRO A 96 -7.53 -15.87 8.51
C PRO A 96 -6.57 -17.01 8.13
N SER A 97 -7.04 -18.26 7.99
CA SER A 97 -6.18 -19.39 7.63
C SER A 97 -5.59 -19.29 6.23
N ASP A 98 -6.24 -18.51 5.36
CA ASP A 98 -5.92 -18.39 3.94
C ASP A 98 -4.84 -17.33 3.68
N TRP A 99 -4.35 -16.67 4.74
CA TRP A 99 -3.39 -15.57 4.65
C TRP A 99 -2.16 -15.79 5.52
N ILE A 100 -1.01 -15.38 5.01
CA ILE A 100 0.26 -15.26 5.73
C ILE A 100 0.48 -13.78 6.01
N LEU A 101 0.75 -13.47 7.28
CA LEU A 101 1.00 -12.11 7.73
C LEU A 101 2.49 -11.85 7.75
N THR A 102 2.91 -10.73 7.19
CA THR A 102 4.28 -10.26 7.29
C THR A 102 4.24 -8.77 7.59
N SER A 103 4.65 -8.37 8.79
CA SER A 103 4.97 -6.97 9.04
C SER A 103 6.30 -6.64 8.37
N GLN A 104 6.36 -5.50 7.68
CA GLN A 104 7.62 -4.99 7.15
C GLN A 104 7.72 -3.52 7.54
N PHE A 105 8.70 -3.20 8.38
CA PHE A 105 8.96 -1.79 8.69
C PHE A 105 9.49 -1.10 7.44
N SER A 106 8.83 -0.01 7.04
CA SER A 106 9.39 0.89 6.03
C SER A 106 10.41 1.80 6.69
N GLN A 107 11.13 2.59 5.89
CA GLN A 107 12.04 3.58 6.46
C GLN A 107 11.27 4.45 7.49
N PRO A 108 11.81 4.65 8.70
CA PRO A 108 11.17 5.50 9.69
C PRO A 108 11.02 6.93 9.16
N GLN A 109 9.83 7.51 9.34
CA GLN A 109 9.60 8.92 9.12
C GLN A 109 10.27 9.73 10.22
N GLN A 110 10.77 10.90 9.84
CA GLN A 110 11.33 11.87 10.77
C GLN A 110 10.27 12.86 11.28
N ASN A 111 9.12 12.96 10.59
CA ASN A 111 8.03 13.87 10.90
C ASN A 111 6.68 13.18 10.69
N ASP A 112 5.76 13.34 11.66
CA ASP A 112 4.43 12.71 11.61
C ASP A 112 3.56 13.16 10.44
N ALA A 113 3.78 14.39 9.97
CA ALA A 113 3.11 14.93 8.79
C ALA A 113 3.51 14.20 7.49
N ASP A 114 4.59 13.41 7.50
CA ASP A 114 5.13 12.75 6.32
C ASP A 114 4.57 11.35 6.10
N SER A 115 3.79 10.80 7.05
CA SER A 115 3.25 9.44 6.94
C SER A 115 2.52 9.16 5.60
N GLY A 116 1.78 10.15 5.09
CA GLY A 116 1.16 10.07 3.76
C GLY A 116 2.16 10.07 2.61
N LEU A 117 3.28 10.79 2.74
CA LEU A 117 4.37 10.80 1.76
C LEU A 117 5.07 9.43 1.71
N TYR A 118 5.37 8.85 2.87
CA TYR A 118 5.98 7.51 2.97
C TYR A 118 5.04 6.42 2.45
N LEU A 119 3.73 6.53 2.69
CA LEU A 119 2.72 5.64 2.09
C LEU A 119 2.80 5.66 0.57
N LEU A 120 2.80 6.85 -0.04
CA LEU A 120 2.85 7.01 -1.50
C LEU A 120 4.20 6.54 -2.06
N ALA A 121 5.30 6.82 -1.38
CA ALA A 121 6.64 6.36 -1.74
C ALA A 121 6.69 4.82 -1.79
N ASN A 122 6.22 4.14 -0.74
CA ASN A 122 6.16 2.67 -0.70
C ASN A 122 5.25 2.12 -1.80
N ALA A 123 4.06 2.71 -2.00
CA ALA A 123 3.13 2.27 -3.04
C ALA A 123 3.75 2.36 -4.44
N LYS A 124 4.38 3.50 -4.76
CA LYS A 124 5.06 3.75 -6.03
C LYS A 124 6.25 2.80 -6.22
N SER A 125 7.08 2.62 -5.20
CA SER A 125 8.23 1.71 -5.24
C SER A 125 7.79 0.28 -5.55
N ILE A 126 6.76 -0.23 -4.86
CA ILE A 126 6.23 -1.58 -5.10
C ILE A 126 5.63 -1.68 -6.52
N ALA A 127 4.83 -0.69 -6.94
CA ALA A 127 4.13 -0.71 -8.23
C ALA A 127 5.12 -0.72 -9.40
N LEU A 128 6.21 0.03 -9.27
CA LEU A 128 7.26 0.16 -10.29
C LEU A 128 8.41 -0.85 -10.10
N SER A 129 8.35 -1.70 -9.07
CA SER A 129 9.43 -2.63 -8.69
C SER A 129 10.78 -1.94 -8.51
N LEU A 130 10.76 -0.78 -7.84
CA LEU A 130 11.94 -0.02 -7.49
C LEU A 130 12.52 -0.52 -6.17
N ALA A 131 13.74 -0.06 -5.85
CA ALA A 131 14.31 -0.24 -4.53
C ALA A 131 13.48 0.48 -3.45
N THR A 132 13.71 0.10 -2.19
CA THR A 132 13.15 0.81 -1.04
C THR A 132 13.49 2.29 -1.13
N VAL A 133 12.49 3.14 -0.90
CA VAL A 133 12.69 4.60 -0.95
C VAL A 133 13.39 5.06 0.32
N HIS A 134 14.41 5.89 0.14
CA HIS A 134 15.16 6.52 1.20
C HIS A 134 14.92 8.03 1.18
N LEU A 135 14.12 8.52 2.13
CA LEU A 135 13.72 9.90 2.38
C LEU A 135 14.46 10.47 3.61
N ASP A 136 15.79 10.38 3.61
CA ASP A 136 16.63 10.70 4.77
C ASP A 136 16.73 12.20 5.08
N SER A 137 16.43 13.06 4.11
CA SER A 137 16.54 14.54 4.23
C SER A 137 15.24 15.27 3.89
N ASP A 138 15.08 16.49 4.43
CA ASP A 138 13.97 17.37 4.10
C ASP A 138 13.89 17.70 2.60
N ALA A 139 15.04 17.86 1.94
CA ALA A 139 15.12 18.12 0.51
C ALA A 139 14.51 16.96 -0.30
N GLN A 140 14.91 15.72 -0.03
CA GLN A 140 14.34 14.53 -0.69
C GLN A 140 12.83 14.42 -0.46
N ARG A 141 12.38 14.71 0.77
CA ARG A 141 10.95 14.72 1.09
C ARG A 141 10.19 15.83 0.37
N MET A 142 10.81 16.98 0.13
CA MET A 142 10.19 18.07 -0.62
C MET A 142 10.15 17.77 -2.12
N ASP A 143 11.23 17.23 -2.68
CA ASP A 143 11.31 16.84 -4.09
C ASP A 143 10.24 15.79 -4.42
N LEU A 144 10.08 14.78 -3.56
CA LEU A 144 9.04 13.77 -3.76
C LEU A 144 7.62 14.37 -3.70
N ARG A 145 7.36 15.34 -2.81
CA ARG A 145 6.06 16.04 -2.80
C ARG A 145 5.82 16.77 -4.11
N TRP A 146 6.85 17.43 -4.64
CA TRP A 146 6.75 18.16 -5.90
C TRP A 146 6.55 17.23 -7.09
N GLN A 147 7.24 16.09 -7.09
CA GLN A 147 7.02 15.03 -8.06
C GLN A 147 5.58 14.52 -8.02
N ILE A 148 5.04 14.20 -6.84
CA ILE A 148 3.64 13.75 -6.70
C ILE A 148 2.67 14.83 -7.18
N ALA A 149 2.89 16.10 -6.84
CA ALA A 149 2.07 17.21 -7.31
C ALA A 149 2.09 17.30 -8.85
N GLN A 150 3.27 17.15 -9.46
CA GLN A 150 3.42 17.11 -10.91
C GLN A 150 2.65 15.93 -11.53
N GLU A 151 2.77 14.72 -10.97
CA GLU A 151 2.09 13.52 -11.45
C GLU A 151 0.57 13.65 -11.42
N LEU A 152 0.04 14.32 -10.39
CA LEU A 152 -1.39 14.61 -10.28
C LEU A 152 -1.85 15.60 -11.37
N VAL A 153 -1.08 16.67 -11.59
CA VAL A 153 -1.40 17.70 -12.59
C VAL A 153 -1.32 17.14 -14.01
N THR A 154 -0.28 16.35 -14.32
CA THR A 154 -0.07 15.76 -15.64
C THR A 154 -0.91 14.50 -15.87
N ARG A 155 -1.49 13.94 -14.79
CA ARG A 155 -2.17 12.63 -14.80
C ARG A 155 -1.29 11.51 -15.35
N ALA A 156 0.01 11.61 -15.12
CA ALA A 156 1.01 10.68 -15.60
C ALA A 156 2.08 10.48 -14.53
N ILE A 157 2.40 9.21 -14.25
CA ILE A 157 3.48 8.87 -13.32
C ILE A 157 4.82 9.21 -13.96
N VAL A 158 5.60 10.05 -13.28
CA VAL A 158 6.99 10.32 -13.65
C VAL A 158 7.78 9.12 -13.12
N GLY A 159 8.49 8.40 -14.00
CA GLY A 159 9.22 7.20 -13.58
C GLY A 159 10.21 7.49 -12.43
N GLY A 160 10.48 6.49 -11.58
CA GLY A 160 11.51 6.57 -10.54
C GLY A 160 11.26 7.58 -9.40
N PHE A 161 12.28 7.74 -8.55
CA PHE A 161 12.42 8.76 -7.49
C PHE A 161 13.62 9.64 -7.82
#